data_AF-A0A962ZBX8-F1
#
_entry.id   AF-A0A962ZBX8-F1
#
_cell.length_a   1.000
_cell.length_b   1.000
_cell.length_c   1.000
_cell.angle_alpha   90.00
_cell.angle_beta   90.00
_cell.angle_gamma   90.00
#
_symmetry.space_group_name_H-M   'P 1'
#
loop_
_entity.id
_entity.type
_entity.pdbx_description
1 polymer ?
#
loop_
_entity_poly.entity_id
_entity_poly.type
_entity_poly.pdbx_seq_one_letter_code
_entity_poly.pdbx_strand_id
1 'polypeptide(L)'
;MQEGKRLLIYSHDSFGLGHLRRCRAIAHDLVDKFRGLSVLILSGSPIIGSFDFRARVDFIRVPGVIKLRNGEYTSLKLHIDTERTLAMRASIIQHTAELFEPHLFLVDKEPLGLRGEVEKTLRMLRRQGTRCVLGLRDVMDEPKSLLAEWERKEVFPALDELYDDIWV
;
A
#
# COMPACT_ATOMS: atom_id res chain seq x y z
N MET A 1 -13.21 26.84 -6.21
CA MET A 1 -13.36 25.47 -6.77
C MET A 1 -13.41 24.54 -5.57
N GLN A 2 -14.43 23.70 -5.45
CA GLN A 2 -14.50 22.76 -4.32
C GLN A 2 -13.39 21.72 -4.54
N GLU A 3 -12.42 21.66 -3.63
CA GLU A 3 -11.26 20.78 -3.77
C GLU A 3 -11.72 19.32 -3.70
N GLY A 4 -11.42 18.54 -4.74
CA GLY A 4 -11.79 17.12 -4.81
C GLY A 4 -11.12 16.30 -3.70
N LYS A 5 -11.74 15.19 -3.32
CA LYS A 5 -11.15 14.25 -2.36
C LYS A 5 -10.08 13.40 -3.04
N ARG A 6 -9.05 13.04 -2.29
CA ARG A 6 -7.89 12.29 -2.77
C ARG A 6 -7.71 11.05 -1.92
N LEU A 7 -7.68 9.88 -2.56
CA LEU A 7 -7.43 8.59 -1.92
C LEU A 7 -6.10 8.06 -2.42
N LEU A 8 -5.18 7.80 -1.50
CA LEU A 8 -3.97 7.05 -1.79
C LEU A 8 -4.21 5.59 -1.39
N ILE A 9 -3.89 4.64 -2.27
CA ILE A 9 -3.94 3.21 -1.98
C ILE A 9 -2.53 2.66 -2.09
N TYR A 10 -2.04 2.01 -1.04
CA TYR A 10 -0.83 1.21 -1.09
C TYR A 10 -1.21 -0.26 -1.30
N SER A 11 -0.72 -0.86 -2.39
CA SER A 11 -0.87 -2.27 -2.70
C SER A 11 0.46 -2.99 -2.47
N HIS A 12 0.48 -3.91 -1.51
CA HIS A 12 1.67 -4.68 -1.07
C HIS A 12 2.26 -5.63 -2.15
N ASP A 13 1.84 -5.57 -3.41
CA ASP A 13 2.26 -6.53 -4.43
C ASP A 13 3.79 -6.58 -4.61
N SER A 14 4.35 -7.76 -4.35
CA SER A 14 5.70 -8.17 -4.74
C SER A 14 5.66 -8.94 -6.06
N PHE A 15 4.70 -9.85 -6.25
CA PHE A 15 4.52 -10.59 -7.52
C PHE A 15 3.08 -11.10 -7.78
N GLY A 16 2.22 -11.15 -6.76
CA GLY A 16 0.82 -11.60 -6.91
C GLY A 16 -0.04 -10.61 -7.68
N LEU A 17 -1.12 -11.09 -8.30
CA LEU A 17 -2.10 -10.24 -8.98
C LEU A 17 -3.30 -9.87 -8.11
N GLY A 18 -3.42 -10.49 -6.93
CA GLY A 18 -4.59 -10.37 -6.08
C GLY A 18 -4.78 -8.97 -5.51
N HIS A 19 -3.73 -8.38 -4.92
CA HIS A 19 -3.85 -7.08 -4.25
C HIS A 19 -4.10 -5.97 -5.26
N LEU A 20 -3.34 -5.94 -6.36
CA LEU A 20 -3.57 -4.94 -7.41
C LEU A 20 -4.99 -5.01 -7.99
N ARG A 21 -5.51 -6.22 -8.25
CA ARG A 21 -6.88 -6.39 -8.77
C ARG A 21 -7.93 -5.88 -7.78
N ARG A 22 -7.76 -6.18 -6.47
CA ARG A 22 -8.63 -5.69 -5.40
C ARG A 22 -8.56 -4.16 -5.30
N CYS A 23 -7.37 -3.59 -5.18
CA CYS A 23 -7.16 -2.14 -5.10
C CYS A 23 -7.77 -1.41 -6.30
N ARG A 24 -7.58 -1.95 -7.51
CA ARG A 24 -8.19 -1.40 -8.73
C ARG A 24 -9.71 -1.49 -8.71
N ALA A 25 -10.29 -2.61 -8.27
CA ALA A 25 -11.75 -2.76 -8.18
C ALA A 25 -12.36 -1.75 -7.19
N ILE A 26 -11.73 -1.60 -6.01
CA ILE A 26 -12.12 -0.60 -5.00
C ILE A 26 -12.03 0.81 -5.59
N ALA A 27 -10.88 1.16 -6.19
CA ALA A 27 -10.67 2.47 -6.79
C ALA A 27 -11.73 2.80 -7.85
N HIS A 28 -12.02 1.85 -8.75
CA HIS A 28 -13.00 2.01 -9.82
C HIS A 28 -14.41 2.24 -9.30
N ASP A 29 -14.87 1.42 -8.35
CA ASP A 29 -16.21 1.56 -7.75
C ASP A 29 -16.35 2.91 -7.02
N LEU A 30 -15.31 3.34 -6.30
CA LEU A 30 -15.34 4.61 -5.59
C LEU A 30 -15.37 5.82 -6.54
N VAL A 31 -14.56 5.85 -7.60
CA VAL A 31 -14.58 6.99 -8.53
C VAL A 31 -15.88 7.06 -9.34
N ASP A 32 -16.55 5.93 -9.60
CA ASP A 32 -17.85 5.89 -10.26
C ASP A 32 -18.94 6.50 -9.36
N LYS A 33 -18.88 6.26 -8.06
CA LYS A 33 -19.84 6.78 -7.06
C LYS A 33 -19.56 8.24 -6.67
N PHE A 34 -18.28 8.61 -6.55
CA PHE A 34 -17.87 9.92 -6.03
C PHE A 34 -17.19 10.74 -7.13
N ARG A 35 -17.97 11.61 -7.81
CA ARG A 35 -17.48 12.42 -8.95
C ARG A 35 -16.29 13.33 -8.63
N GLY A 36 -16.12 13.74 -7.38
CA GLY A 36 -15.02 14.57 -6.91
C GLY A 36 -13.83 13.79 -6.34
N LEU A 37 -13.82 12.46 -6.43
CA LEU A 37 -12.74 11.62 -5.93
C LEU A 37 -11.71 11.33 -7.01
N SER A 38 -10.44 11.51 -6.66
CA SER A 38 -9.27 11.02 -7.38
C SER A 38 -8.53 9.98 -6.55
N VAL A 39 -8.03 8.94 -7.21
CA VAL A 39 -7.33 7.82 -6.57
C VAL A 39 -5.95 7.65 -7.18
N LEU A 40 -4.94 7.49 -6.33
CA LEU A 40 -3.58 7.13 -6.71
C LEU A 40 -3.21 5.78 -6.09
N ILE A 41 -2.74 4.83 -6.90
CA ILE A 41 -2.35 3.49 -6.43
C ILE A 41 -0.82 3.35 -6.46
N LEU A 42 -0.21 3.05 -5.32
CA LEU A 42 1.20 2.66 -5.21
C LEU A 42 1.31 1.13 -5.26
N SER A 43 2.10 0.59 -6.19
CA SER A 43 2.29 -0.86 -6.30
C SER A 43 3.69 -1.24 -6.77
N GLY A 44 4.20 -2.35 -6.24
CA GLY A 44 5.42 -2.99 -6.74
C GLY A 44 5.20 -3.92 -7.93
N SER A 45 3.94 -4.14 -8.34
CA SER A 45 3.59 -5.11 -9.38
C SER A 45 4.23 -4.75 -10.72
N PRO A 46 4.92 -5.69 -11.38
CA PRO A 46 5.58 -5.41 -12.65
C PRO A 46 4.64 -5.21 -13.82
N ILE A 47 3.37 -5.56 -13.67
CA ILE A 47 2.37 -5.50 -14.73
C ILE A 47 1.30 -4.43 -14.49
N ILE A 48 1.49 -3.53 -13.52
CA ILE A 48 0.48 -2.51 -13.22
C ILE A 48 0.13 -1.65 -14.45
N GLY A 49 1.12 -1.31 -15.27
CA GLY A 49 0.90 -0.57 -16.52
C GLY A 49 0.23 -1.37 -17.64
N SER A 50 -0.07 -2.66 -17.42
CA SER A 50 -0.83 -3.50 -18.36
C SER A 50 -2.33 -3.54 -18.04
N PHE A 51 -2.78 -2.87 -16.97
CA PHE A 51 -4.20 -2.76 -16.63
C PHE A 51 -4.81 -1.45 -17.11
N ASP A 52 -6.09 -1.50 -17.48
CA ASP A 52 -6.87 -0.30 -17.76
C ASP A 52 -7.36 0.35 -16.47
N PHE A 53 -7.15 1.64 -16.33
CA PHE A 53 -7.64 2.45 -15.23
C PHE A 53 -8.74 3.42 -15.70
N ARG A 54 -9.77 3.58 -14.86
CA ARG A 54 -10.82 4.59 -15.10
C ARG A 54 -10.26 6.00 -14.98
N ALA A 55 -10.95 6.97 -15.57
CA ALA A 55 -10.64 8.38 -15.35
C ALA A 55 -10.61 8.70 -13.84
N ARG A 56 -9.64 9.53 -13.42
CA ARG A 56 -9.34 9.87 -12.02
C ARG A 56 -8.73 8.73 -11.18
N VAL A 57 -8.34 7.63 -11.78
CA VAL A 57 -7.50 6.61 -11.15
C VAL A 57 -6.17 6.57 -11.88
N ASP A 58 -5.09 6.79 -11.15
CA ASP A 58 -3.73 6.70 -11.67
C ASP A 58 -2.86 5.85 -10.74
N PHE A 59 -1.63 5.54 -11.15
CA PHE A 59 -0.73 4.71 -10.37
C PHE A 59 0.73 5.18 -10.41
N ILE A 60 1.45 4.87 -9.34
CA ILE A 60 2.91 4.95 -9.30
C ILE A 60 3.45 3.55 -9.04
N ARG A 61 4.35 3.13 -9.93
CA ARG A 61 5.08 1.89 -9.78
C ARG A 61 6.31 2.12 -8.91
N VAL A 62 6.40 1.41 -7.80
CA VAL A 62 7.63 1.33 -7.00
C VAL A 62 8.50 0.15 -7.46
N PRO A 63 9.83 0.17 -7.24
CA PRO A 63 10.72 -0.92 -7.63
C PRO A 63 10.23 -2.28 -7.11
N GLY A 64 10.04 -3.25 -8.00
CA GLY A 64 9.55 -4.58 -7.63
C GLY A 64 10.59 -5.41 -6.88
N VAL A 65 10.12 -6.27 -5.98
CA VAL A 65 10.92 -7.20 -5.19
C VAL A 65 10.33 -8.60 -5.31
N ILE A 66 11.16 -9.63 -5.47
CA ILE A 66 10.76 -11.03 -5.54
C ILE A 66 11.08 -11.68 -4.21
N LYS A 67 10.12 -12.43 -3.65
CA LYS A 67 10.37 -13.34 -2.55
C LYS A 67 11.00 -14.63 -3.11
N LEU A 68 12.24 -14.91 -2.73
CA LEU A 68 12.92 -16.15 -3.02
C LEU A 68 12.33 -17.29 -2.18
N ARG A 69 12.52 -18.54 -2.62
CA ARG A 69 11.97 -19.73 -1.96
C ARG A 69 12.46 -19.94 -0.52
N ASN A 70 13.61 -19.36 -0.17
CA ASN A 70 14.17 -19.37 1.18
C ASN A 70 13.57 -18.28 2.10
N GLY A 71 12.64 -17.47 1.60
CA GLY A 71 12.02 -16.38 2.35
C GLY A 71 12.77 -15.04 2.26
N GLU A 72 13.95 -15.00 1.65
CA GLU A 72 14.67 -13.76 1.37
C GLU A 72 14.01 -12.98 0.24
N TYR A 73 14.22 -11.67 0.22
CA TYR A 73 13.76 -10.81 -0.87
C TYR A 73 14.93 -10.42 -1.75
N THR A 74 14.75 -10.45 -3.07
CA THR A 74 15.71 -9.93 -4.05
C THR A 74 15.03 -8.92 -4.96
N SER A 75 15.79 -7.99 -5.50
CA SER A 75 15.29 -6.99 -6.45
C SER A 75 14.95 -7.64 -7.80
N LEU A 76 13.82 -7.24 -8.40
CA LEU A 76 13.26 -7.94 -9.57
C LEU A 76 14.10 -7.82 -10.86
N LYS A 77 14.88 -6.75 -11.02
CA LYS A 77 15.63 -6.49 -12.27
C LYS A 77 17.02 -5.88 -12.08
N LEU A 78 17.33 -5.37 -10.91
CA LEU A 78 18.54 -4.59 -10.66
C LEU A 78 19.46 -5.44 -9.79
N HIS A 79 20.76 -5.53 -10.07
CA HIS A 79 21.72 -6.20 -9.18
C HIS A 79 22.09 -5.28 -8.00
N ILE A 80 21.08 -4.82 -7.29
CA ILE A 80 21.22 -3.93 -6.13
C ILE A 80 20.76 -4.66 -4.88
N ASP A 81 21.39 -4.31 -3.78
CA ASP A 81 21.06 -4.82 -2.46
C ASP A 81 19.58 -4.56 -2.10
N THR A 82 19.00 -5.51 -1.38
CA THR A 82 17.58 -5.50 -1.01
C THR A 82 17.25 -4.35 -0.06
N GLU A 83 18.13 -4.01 0.88
CA GLU A 83 17.93 -2.86 1.77
C GLU A 83 17.89 -1.55 0.98
N ARG A 84 18.77 -1.41 -0.01
CA ARG A 84 18.76 -0.24 -0.91
C ARG A 84 17.44 -0.15 -1.68
N THR A 85 16.93 -1.28 -2.17
CA THR A 85 15.64 -1.33 -2.88
C THR A 85 14.49 -0.93 -1.98
N LEU A 86 14.45 -1.43 -0.74
CA LEU A 86 13.44 -1.07 0.26
C LEU A 86 13.53 0.41 0.64
N ALA A 87 14.74 0.95 0.80
CA ALA A 87 14.92 2.39 1.05
C ALA A 87 14.38 3.25 -0.10
N MET A 88 14.60 2.84 -1.36
CA MET A 88 14.00 3.52 -2.51
C MET A 88 12.48 3.43 -2.53
N ARG A 89 11.92 2.23 -2.26
CA ARG A 89 10.47 2.04 -2.17
C ARG A 89 9.86 2.93 -1.10
N ALA A 90 10.39 2.90 0.12
CA ALA A 90 9.95 3.75 1.23
C ALA A 90 10.01 5.23 0.88
N SER A 91 11.11 5.68 0.27
CA SER A 91 11.28 7.08 -0.16
C SER A 91 10.22 7.50 -1.19
N ILE A 92 9.97 6.68 -2.22
CA ILE A 92 8.96 6.98 -3.24
C ILE A 92 7.57 7.05 -2.60
N ILE A 93 7.23 6.09 -1.74
CA ILE A 93 5.92 6.03 -1.06
C ILE A 93 5.72 7.28 -0.20
N GLN A 94 6.71 7.63 0.63
CA GLN A 94 6.65 8.81 1.49
C GLN A 94 6.50 10.11 0.70
N HIS A 95 7.38 10.39 -0.26
CA HIS A 95 7.32 11.64 -1.02
C HIS A 95 6.07 11.73 -1.90
N THR A 96 5.61 10.61 -2.44
CA THR A 96 4.32 10.58 -3.16
C THR A 96 3.19 10.99 -2.23
N ALA A 97 3.10 10.37 -1.05
CA ALA A 97 2.05 10.67 -0.10
C ALA A 97 2.09 12.13 0.38
N GLU A 98 3.29 12.66 0.63
CA GLU A 98 3.50 14.05 1.03
C GLU A 98 3.01 15.04 -0.03
N LEU A 99 3.39 14.84 -1.29
CA LEU A 99 3.01 15.73 -2.39
C LEU A 99 1.56 15.56 -2.85
N PHE A 100 1.02 14.35 -2.72
CA PHE A 100 -0.36 14.04 -3.12
C PHE A 100 -1.38 14.51 -2.07
N GLU A 101 -0.96 14.74 -0.83
CA GLU A 101 -1.79 15.21 0.28
C GLU A 101 -3.14 14.46 0.34
N PRO A 102 -3.14 13.12 0.50
CA PRO A 102 -4.38 12.35 0.49
C PRO A 102 -5.27 12.73 1.67
N HIS A 103 -6.58 12.63 1.45
CA HIS A 103 -7.56 12.72 2.53
C HIS A 103 -7.76 11.37 3.24
N LEU A 104 -7.49 10.29 2.51
CA LEU A 104 -7.59 8.90 2.97
C LEU A 104 -6.40 8.12 2.42
N PHE A 105 -5.72 7.38 3.29
CA PHE A 105 -4.69 6.43 2.90
C PHE A 105 -5.14 5.02 3.24
N LEU A 106 -5.36 4.19 2.22
CA LEU A 106 -5.75 2.79 2.35
C LEU A 106 -4.53 1.89 2.12
N VAL A 107 -4.16 1.12 3.13
CA VAL A 107 -3.07 0.13 3.04
C VAL A 107 -3.67 -1.26 2.85
N ASP A 108 -3.41 -1.90 1.72
CA ASP A 108 -3.80 -3.29 1.42
C ASP A 108 -2.52 -4.15 1.29
N LYS A 109 -2.32 -5.24 2.03
CA LYS A 109 -2.99 -5.81 3.21
C LYS A 109 -2.09 -5.71 4.46
N GLU A 110 -0.80 -5.46 4.25
CA GLU A 110 0.23 -5.55 5.28
C GLU A 110 0.34 -4.21 6.03
N PRO A 111 0.08 -4.16 7.35
CA PRO A 111 -0.03 -2.90 8.10
C PRO A 111 1.22 -2.02 8.07
N LEU A 112 2.39 -2.63 8.00
CA LEU A 112 3.67 -1.91 7.90
C LEU A 112 4.28 -2.02 6.49
N GLY A 113 3.51 -2.57 5.54
CA GLY A 113 3.99 -2.90 4.20
C GLY A 113 5.16 -3.87 4.22
N LEU A 114 5.89 -3.92 3.12
CA LEU A 114 7.04 -4.80 3.03
C LEU A 114 8.19 -4.28 3.91
N ARG A 115 8.48 -5.00 4.99
CA ARG A 115 9.57 -4.68 5.94
C ARG A 115 9.52 -3.24 6.47
N GLY A 116 8.34 -2.72 6.77
CA GLY A 116 8.19 -1.41 7.41
C GLY A 116 8.20 -0.22 6.46
N GLU A 117 8.22 -0.43 5.13
CA GLU A 117 8.43 0.66 4.17
C GLU A 117 7.36 1.76 4.17
N VAL A 118 6.15 1.50 4.71
CA VAL A 118 5.08 2.50 4.86
C VAL A 118 5.00 3.11 6.25
N GLU A 119 5.76 2.63 7.23
CA GLU A 119 5.63 3.10 8.62
C GLU A 119 5.88 4.60 8.74
N LYS A 120 6.97 5.09 8.13
CA LYS A 120 7.30 6.52 8.12
C LYS A 120 6.20 7.35 7.45
N THR A 121 5.63 6.84 6.36
CA THR A 121 4.54 7.48 5.63
C THR A 121 3.27 7.55 6.48
N LEU A 122 2.89 6.47 7.17
CA LEU A 122 1.75 6.45 8.09
C LEU A 122 1.92 7.49 9.21
N ARG A 123 3.07 7.51 9.88
CA ARG A 123 3.36 8.49 10.95
C ARG A 123 3.31 9.92 10.44
N MET A 124 3.83 10.19 9.24
CA MET A 124 3.78 11.50 8.60
C MET A 124 2.34 11.93 8.30
N LEU A 125 1.58 11.08 7.60
CA LEU A 125 0.20 11.35 7.19
C LEU A 125 -0.73 11.55 8.38
N ARG A 126 -0.54 10.77 9.46
CA ARG A 126 -1.28 10.94 10.71
C ARG A 126 -1.06 12.32 11.33
N ARG A 127 0.20 12.80 11.37
CA ARG A 127 0.53 14.16 11.86
C ARG A 127 -0.11 15.26 11.00
N GLN A 128 -0.35 14.98 9.72
CA GLN A 128 -1.04 15.87 8.78
C GLN A 128 -2.57 15.75 8.85
N GLY A 129 -3.13 14.88 9.70
CA GLY A 129 -4.57 14.68 9.84
C GLY A 129 -5.21 13.84 8.73
N THR A 130 -4.41 13.09 7.96
CA THR A 130 -4.92 12.13 6.97
C THR A 130 -5.50 10.92 7.70
N ARG A 131 -6.71 10.49 7.28
CA ARG A 131 -7.30 9.25 7.81
C ARG A 131 -6.56 8.04 7.22
N CYS A 132 -6.04 7.16 8.06
CA CYS A 132 -5.29 5.98 7.67
C CYS A 132 -6.10 4.72 7.96
N VAL A 133 -6.30 3.88 6.93
CA VAL A 133 -7.16 2.70 7.00
C VAL A 133 -6.42 1.47 6.53
N LEU A 134 -6.59 0.38 7.27
CA LEU A 134 -6.07 -0.93 6.89
C LEU A 134 -7.16 -1.72 6.16
N GLY A 135 -6.88 -2.20 4.95
CA GLY A 135 -7.72 -3.14 4.22
C GLY A 135 -7.29 -4.58 4.46
N LEU A 136 -8.14 -5.38 5.09
CA LEU A 136 -7.95 -6.82 5.29
C LEU A 136 -8.90 -7.64 4.40
N ARG A 137 -8.70 -8.95 4.37
CA ARG A 137 -9.60 -9.89 3.70
C ARG A 137 -10.40 -10.66 4.75
N ASP A 138 -11.63 -11.05 4.42
CA ASP A 138 -12.47 -11.89 5.29
C ASP A 138 -11.74 -13.16 5.76
N VAL A 139 -11.01 -13.78 4.83
CA VAL A 139 -10.20 -14.96 5.09
C VAL A 139 -8.74 -14.63 4.78
N MET A 140 -7.92 -14.79 5.81
CA MET A 140 -6.48 -14.55 5.79
C MET A 140 -5.74 -15.89 5.79
N ASP A 141 -4.47 -15.89 6.20
CA ASP A 141 -3.66 -17.10 6.34
C ASP A 141 -4.01 -17.87 7.63
N GLU A 142 -3.36 -19.01 7.84
CA GLU A 142 -3.55 -19.86 9.02
C GLU A 142 -3.35 -19.04 10.32
N PRO A 143 -4.32 -19.03 11.26
CA PRO A 143 -4.31 -18.09 12.39
C PRO A 143 -3.04 -18.11 13.23
N LYS A 144 -2.46 -19.30 13.49
CA LYS A 144 -1.25 -19.43 14.30
C LYS A 144 -0.03 -18.83 13.60
N SER A 145 0.14 -19.12 12.32
CA SER A 145 1.22 -18.55 11.51
C SER A 145 1.10 -17.04 11.38
N LEU A 146 -0.12 -16.52 11.15
CA LEU A 146 -0.37 -15.09 11.04
C LEU A 146 -0.09 -14.36 12.36
N LEU A 147 -0.56 -14.91 13.48
CA LEU A 147 -0.33 -14.34 14.81
C LEU A 147 1.17 -14.26 15.12
N ALA A 148 1.90 -15.35 14.94
CA ALA A 148 3.35 -15.38 15.17
C ALA A 148 4.10 -14.40 14.24
N GLU A 149 3.64 -14.22 13.01
CA GLU A 149 4.20 -13.23 12.10
C GLU A 149 3.94 -11.79 12.58
N TRP A 150 2.71 -11.50 13.02
CA TRP A 150 2.30 -10.18 13.48
C TRP A 150 2.98 -9.78 14.79
N GLU A 151 3.16 -10.73 15.72
CA GLU A 151 3.93 -10.53 16.95
C GLU A 151 5.39 -10.18 16.62
N ARG A 152 6.05 -10.96 15.77
CA ARG A 152 7.44 -10.73 15.35
C ARG A 152 7.64 -9.39 14.63
N LYS A 153 6.63 -8.92 13.90
CA LYS A 153 6.65 -7.66 13.16
C LYS A 153 6.13 -6.46 13.97
N GLU A 154 5.77 -6.66 15.23
CA GLU A 154 5.17 -5.62 16.09
C GLU A 154 3.96 -4.95 15.45
N VAL A 155 3.09 -5.74 14.82
CA VAL A 155 1.90 -5.23 14.11
C VAL A 155 0.87 -4.63 15.06
N PHE A 156 0.63 -5.24 16.23
CA PHE A 156 -0.43 -4.78 17.14
C PHE A 156 -0.24 -3.34 17.62
N PRO A 157 0.95 -2.93 18.12
CA PRO A 157 1.19 -1.51 18.42
C PRO A 157 0.98 -0.60 17.21
N ALA A 158 1.41 -1.03 16.02
CA ALA A 158 1.21 -0.27 14.81
C ALA A 158 -0.28 -0.11 14.43
N LEU A 159 -1.12 -1.12 14.68
CA LEU A 159 -2.57 -0.99 14.46
C LEU A 159 -3.18 0.09 15.35
N ASP A 160 -2.84 0.09 16.64
CA ASP A 160 -3.35 1.06 17.61
C ASP A 160 -2.80 2.48 17.36
N GLU A 161 -1.54 2.58 16.91
CA GLU A 161 -0.84 3.86 16.75
C GLU A 161 -0.90 4.46 15.35
N LEU A 162 -1.22 3.71 14.30
CA LEU A 162 -1.05 4.19 12.92
C LEU A 162 -2.34 4.17 12.11
N TYR A 163 -3.37 3.47 12.58
CA TYR A 163 -4.62 3.29 11.85
C TYR A 163 -5.81 3.84 12.62
N ASP A 164 -6.73 4.46 11.89
CA ASP A 164 -8.00 4.97 12.42
C ASP A 164 -9.12 3.94 12.24
N ASP A 165 -9.06 3.10 11.21
CA ASP A 165 -10.02 2.02 10.98
C ASP A 165 -9.38 0.80 10.31
N ILE A 166 -10.10 -0.32 10.42
CA ILE A 166 -9.85 -1.56 9.69
C ILE A 166 -11.10 -1.88 8.88
N TRP A 167 -10.94 -2.05 7.56
CA TRP A 167 -11.99 -2.47 6.64
C TRP A 167 -11.71 -3.88 6.14
N VAL A 168 -12.76 -4.69 6.01
CA VAL A 168 -12.69 -6.07 5.52
C VAL A 168 -13.36 -6.16 4.15
#